data_AF-A0A2E3KLU9-F1
#
_entry.id   AF-A0A2E3KLU9-F1
#
_cell.length_a   1.000
_cell.length_b   1.000
_cell.length_c   1.000
_cell.angle_alpha   90.00
_cell.angle_beta   90.00
_cell.angle_gamma   90.00
#
_symmetry.space_group_name_H-M   'P 1'
#
loop_
_entity.id
_entity.type
_entity.pdbx_description
1 polymer ?
#
loop_
_entity_poly.entity_id
_entity_poly.type
_entity_poly.pdbx_seq_one_letter_code
_entity_poly.pdbx_strand_id
1 'polypeptide(L)'
;MTDRRRRGVHKTLGGAVLALAPMLLIGGCGEEEKPVVVKKAAPVVDNTPKVAPVTPVSELMKQYGIDSRIVLRESDAPGTDAERIAILKFFHSMITADAPQFSSMLSSQDRMEFMGLQETDMFKEAVLDIGQVDLQGGSSPDYQPAVVAIMTMQSTNDYPAQLWTYDVGENTGTPTFTSAPTPLSVMDKLTTTAQVDTWYRLLDEEMTRAMALDETIESLTMDLSQDGDTSASGAPDAPPSRGPAGPVTVPDRKPASPPKFVPGSS
;
A
#
# COMPACT_ATOMS: atom_id res chain seq x y z
N MET A 1 -2.10 -42.81 9.96
CA MET A 1 -2.30 -44.08 9.22
C MET A 1 -3.09 -43.73 7.98
N THR A 2 -2.61 -43.78 6.74
CA THR A 2 -1.67 -44.71 6.09
C THR A 2 -0.93 -43.99 4.95
N ASP A 3 0.36 -44.28 4.89
CA ASP A 3 1.33 -44.02 3.84
C ASP A 3 1.00 -44.76 2.53
N ARG A 4 1.25 -44.14 1.37
CA ARG A 4 1.99 -44.79 0.26
C ARG A 4 2.37 -43.85 -0.88
N ARG A 5 3.67 -43.56 -0.93
CA ARG A 5 4.46 -43.27 -2.14
C ARG A 5 4.23 -44.29 -3.27
N ARG A 6 4.31 -43.84 -4.52
CA ARG A 6 5.07 -44.41 -5.68
C ARG A 6 4.97 -43.42 -6.85
N ARG A 7 6.00 -42.61 -7.15
CA ARG A 7 7.14 -42.86 -8.07
C ARG A 7 6.75 -43.59 -9.36
N GLY A 8 7.02 -42.95 -10.50
CA GLY A 8 7.05 -43.57 -11.81
C GLY A 8 7.37 -42.60 -12.95
N VAL A 9 8.66 -42.27 -13.10
CA VAL A 9 9.25 -41.57 -14.24
C VAL A 9 9.29 -42.52 -15.44
N HIS A 10 8.90 -42.07 -16.64
CA HIS A 10 9.38 -42.67 -17.89
C HIS A 10 9.81 -41.60 -18.90
N LYS A 11 11.10 -41.67 -19.23
CA LYS A 11 11.81 -40.99 -20.32
C LYS A 11 11.64 -41.79 -21.63
N THR A 12 11.98 -41.14 -22.76
CA THR A 12 12.62 -41.69 -24.00
C THR A 12 11.75 -42.56 -24.92
N LEU A 13 11.88 -42.63 -26.27
CA LEU A 13 12.73 -42.03 -27.33
C LEU A 13 12.32 -42.72 -28.67
N GLY A 14 12.38 -42.03 -29.82
CA GLY A 14 12.50 -42.62 -31.19
C GLY A 14 11.23 -43.28 -31.76
N GLY A 15 10.96 -43.35 -33.06
CA GLY A 15 11.71 -43.05 -34.29
C GLY A 15 11.22 -43.98 -35.42
N ALA A 16 11.22 -43.46 -36.66
CA ALA A 16 11.29 -44.15 -37.96
C ALA A 16 10.06 -44.86 -38.62
N VAL A 17 9.58 -44.21 -39.70
CA VAL A 17 9.44 -44.64 -41.11
C VAL A 17 9.12 -46.11 -41.46
N LEU A 18 8.07 -46.32 -42.28
CA LEU A 18 8.04 -47.38 -43.30
C LEU A 18 7.20 -46.98 -44.53
N ALA A 19 7.75 -47.23 -45.72
CA ALA A 19 7.19 -46.96 -47.04
C ALA A 19 6.40 -48.15 -47.61
N LEU A 20 5.45 -47.92 -48.52
CA LEU A 20 5.07 -48.88 -49.57
C LEU A 20 4.50 -48.16 -50.81
N ALA A 21 4.88 -48.67 -51.98
CA ALA A 21 4.80 -48.06 -53.32
C ALA A 21 3.58 -48.59 -54.15
N PRO A 22 3.42 -48.32 -55.47
CA PRO A 22 2.17 -47.80 -56.05
C PRO A 22 1.46 -48.75 -57.04
N MET A 23 0.23 -48.39 -57.46
CA MET A 23 -0.43 -48.97 -58.65
C MET A 23 -0.74 -47.87 -59.67
N LEU A 24 -0.25 -48.06 -60.90
CA LEU A 24 -0.51 -47.29 -62.11
C LEU A 24 -1.73 -47.84 -62.85
N LEU A 25 -2.64 -46.96 -63.27
CA LEU A 25 -3.60 -47.20 -64.36
C LEU A 25 -3.60 -45.98 -65.29
N ILE A 26 -3.64 -46.26 -66.60
CA ILE A 26 -3.45 -45.34 -67.73
C ILE A 26 -4.82 -44.94 -68.32
N GLY A 27 -4.92 -43.70 -68.79
CA GLY A 27 -5.97 -43.16 -69.69
C GLY A 27 -6.49 -41.85 -69.14
N GLY A 28 -6.59 -40.71 -69.85
CA GLY A 28 -6.48 -40.35 -71.25
C GLY A 28 -7.24 -39.01 -71.39
N CYS A 29 -6.76 -38.12 -72.26
CA CYS A 29 -7.41 -36.88 -72.72
C CYS A 29 -7.47 -35.65 -71.78
N GLY A 30 -6.53 -34.72 -72.01
CA GLY A 30 -6.80 -33.28 -72.19
C GLY A 30 -7.37 -32.47 -71.03
N GLU A 31 -6.50 -31.77 -70.30
CA GLU A 31 -6.60 -30.32 -70.03
C GLU A 31 -5.24 -29.84 -69.51
N GLU A 32 -4.76 -28.70 -70.00
CA GLU A 32 -3.46 -28.12 -69.64
C GLU A 32 -3.55 -27.51 -68.23
N GLU A 33 -3.18 -28.28 -67.20
CA GLU A 33 -3.13 -27.80 -65.83
C GLU A 33 -1.87 -26.93 -65.63
N LYS A 34 -2.09 -25.61 -65.54
CA LYS A 34 -1.05 -24.63 -65.22
C LYS A 34 -0.31 -25.06 -63.94
N PRO A 35 1.03 -25.00 -63.90
CA PRO A 35 1.77 -25.39 -62.71
C PRO A 35 1.37 -24.52 -61.52
N VAL A 36 0.81 -25.15 -60.48
CA VAL A 36 0.56 -24.52 -59.19
C VAL A 36 1.92 -24.13 -58.61
N VAL A 37 2.25 -22.85 -58.74
CA VAL A 37 3.36 -22.23 -58.03
C VAL A 37 3.02 -22.33 -56.54
N VAL A 38 3.66 -23.27 -55.85
CA VAL A 38 3.65 -23.33 -54.39
C VAL A 38 4.35 -22.08 -53.89
N LYS A 39 3.56 -21.04 -53.59
CA LYS A 39 4.07 -19.84 -52.92
C LYS A 39 4.67 -20.28 -51.60
N LYS A 40 5.99 -20.10 -51.47
CA LYS A 40 6.73 -20.21 -50.21
C LYS A 40 5.96 -19.42 -49.16
N ALA A 41 5.48 -20.09 -48.11
CA ALA A 41 4.79 -19.43 -47.01
C ALA A 41 5.66 -18.27 -46.51
N ALA A 42 5.08 -17.06 -46.50
CA ALA A 42 5.76 -15.90 -45.96
C ALA A 42 6.10 -16.16 -44.48
N PRO A 43 7.26 -15.71 -43.99
CA PRO A 43 7.60 -15.84 -42.58
C PRO A 43 6.49 -15.19 -41.75
N VAL A 44 5.95 -15.95 -40.80
CA VAL A 44 4.98 -15.42 -39.83
C VAL A 44 5.72 -14.33 -39.05
N VAL A 45 5.33 -13.08 -39.29
CA VAL A 45 5.81 -11.95 -38.50
C VAL A 45 5.20 -12.12 -37.11
N ASP A 46 6.06 -12.43 -36.14
CA ASP A 46 5.69 -12.43 -34.74
C ASP A 46 5.36 -10.99 -34.34
N ASN A 47 4.06 -10.69 -34.23
CA ASN A 47 3.54 -9.39 -33.80
C ASN A 47 3.27 -9.37 -32.29
N THR A 48 3.84 -10.30 -31.51
CA THR A 48 3.71 -10.23 -30.06
C THR A 48 4.36 -8.94 -29.58
N PRO A 49 3.64 -8.02 -28.91
CA PRO A 49 4.23 -6.79 -28.41
C PRO A 49 5.40 -7.14 -27.48
N LYS A 50 6.62 -6.76 -27.87
CA LYS A 50 7.79 -6.92 -27.02
C LYS A 50 7.63 -5.93 -25.87
N VAL A 51 7.18 -6.41 -24.72
CA VAL A 51 7.20 -5.63 -23.48
C VAL A 51 8.64 -5.14 -23.30
N ALA A 52 8.82 -3.83 -23.22
CA ALA A 52 10.14 -3.27 -22.98
C ALA A 52 10.67 -3.85 -21.66
N PRO A 53 11.92 -4.35 -21.62
CA PRO A 53 12.48 -4.86 -20.38
C PRO A 53 12.52 -3.74 -19.34
N VAL A 54 12.09 -4.06 -18.12
CA VAL A 54 12.14 -3.14 -16.98
C VAL A 54 13.60 -2.86 -16.63
N THR A 55 13.95 -1.59 -16.46
CA THR A 55 15.30 -1.16 -16.12
C THR A 55 15.65 -1.60 -14.69
N PRO A 56 16.84 -2.18 -14.44
CA PRO A 56 17.26 -2.53 -13.10
C PRO A 56 17.26 -1.34 -12.15
N VAL A 57 16.84 -1.54 -10.90
CA VAL A 57 16.81 -0.52 -9.84
C VAL A 57 18.18 0.15 -9.68
N SER A 58 19.27 -0.63 -9.72
CA SER A 58 20.62 -0.09 -9.62
C SER A 58 20.98 0.89 -10.73
N GLU A 59 20.48 0.67 -11.94
CA GLU A 59 20.70 1.57 -13.07
C GLU A 59 19.90 2.86 -12.90
N LEU A 60 18.63 2.75 -12.47
CA LEU A 60 17.77 3.89 -12.15
C LEU A 60 18.36 4.73 -11.00
N MET A 61 18.83 4.09 -9.93
CA MET A 61 19.47 4.79 -8.81
C MET A 61 20.67 5.62 -9.28
N LYS A 62 21.53 5.04 -10.13
CA LYS A 62 22.67 5.75 -10.70
C LYS A 62 22.23 6.88 -11.64
N GLN A 63 21.24 6.63 -12.50
CA GLN A 63 20.75 7.59 -13.48
C GLN A 63 20.17 8.84 -12.82
N TYR A 64 19.43 8.68 -11.72
CA TYR A 64 18.75 9.77 -11.03
C TYR A 64 19.50 10.30 -9.80
N GLY A 65 20.70 9.78 -9.50
CA GLY A 65 21.48 10.21 -8.35
C GLY A 65 20.80 9.93 -7.02
N ILE A 66 20.12 8.79 -6.92
CA ILE A 66 19.38 8.38 -5.72
C ILE A 66 20.37 8.14 -4.58
N ASP A 67 19.97 8.55 -3.38
CA ASP A 67 20.81 8.46 -2.19
C ASP A 67 20.99 6.99 -1.82
N SER A 68 22.24 6.59 -1.53
CA SER A 68 22.60 5.19 -1.31
C SER A 68 21.99 4.57 -0.04
N ARG A 69 21.43 5.39 0.85
CA ARG A 69 20.68 4.91 2.03
C ARG A 69 19.35 4.28 1.66
N ILE A 70 18.86 4.48 0.44
CA ILE A 70 17.61 3.87 -0.05
C ILE A 70 17.90 2.49 -0.62
N VAL A 71 17.21 1.48 -0.09
CA VAL A 71 17.35 0.09 -0.49
C VAL A 71 16.00 -0.41 -1.03
N LEU A 72 15.91 -0.52 -2.36
CA LEU A 72 14.82 -1.20 -3.05
C LEU A 72 15.39 -2.42 -3.78
N ARG A 73 15.09 -3.62 -3.29
CA ARG A 73 15.58 -4.87 -3.92
C ARG A 73 14.74 -5.17 -5.16
N GLU A 74 15.35 -5.80 -6.16
CA GLU A 74 14.63 -6.21 -7.38
C GLU A 74 13.41 -7.09 -7.10
N SER A 75 13.47 -7.94 -6.07
CA SER A 75 12.36 -8.80 -5.66
C SER A 75 11.17 -8.05 -5.07
N ASP A 76 11.38 -6.83 -4.58
CA ASP A 76 10.35 -6.00 -3.96
C ASP A 76 9.99 -4.79 -4.84
N ALA A 77 10.65 -4.63 -5.99
CA ALA A 77 10.45 -3.52 -6.89
C ALA A 77 9.22 -3.73 -7.79
N PRO A 78 8.46 -2.67 -8.11
CA PRO A 78 7.31 -2.78 -8.99
C PRO A 78 7.71 -3.15 -10.43
N GLY A 79 6.72 -3.55 -11.22
CA GLY A 79 6.89 -4.12 -12.55
C GLY A 79 7.13 -3.10 -13.67
N THR A 80 7.18 -1.80 -13.37
CA THR A 80 7.37 -0.75 -14.37
C THR A 80 8.42 0.28 -13.94
N ASP A 81 9.12 0.87 -14.91
CA ASP A 81 10.11 1.92 -14.66
C ASP A 81 9.47 3.17 -14.03
N ALA A 82 8.26 3.52 -14.45
CA ALA A 82 7.54 4.68 -13.94
C ALA A 82 7.32 4.57 -12.42
N GLU A 83 6.87 3.41 -11.96
CA GLU A 83 6.67 3.14 -10.53
C GLU A 83 8.00 3.07 -9.76
N ARG A 84 9.01 2.39 -10.32
CA ARG A 84 10.36 2.33 -9.72
C ARG A 84 10.93 3.73 -9.51
N ILE A 85 10.86 4.58 -10.53
CA ILE A 85 11.36 5.96 -10.50
C ILE A 85 10.58 6.80 -9.49
N ALA A 86 9.24 6.66 -9.44
CA ALA A 86 8.40 7.39 -8.50
C ALA A 86 8.79 7.08 -7.05
N ILE A 87 8.88 5.79 -6.69
CA ILE A 87 9.30 5.34 -5.36
C ILE A 87 10.68 5.89 -5.00
N LEU A 88 11.67 5.71 -5.88
CA LEU A 88 13.03 6.14 -5.61
C LEU A 88 13.13 7.65 -5.41
N LYS A 89 12.46 8.45 -6.25
CA LYS A 89 12.47 9.92 -6.13
C LYS A 89 11.73 10.42 -4.90
N PHE A 90 10.62 9.78 -4.53
CA PHE A 90 9.86 10.10 -3.33
C PHE A 90 10.73 9.96 -2.09
N PHE A 91 11.29 8.76 -1.86
CA PHE A 91 12.12 8.52 -0.68
C PHE A 91 13.45 9.28 -0.73
N HIS A 92 14.02 9.52 -1.92
CA HIS A 92 15.19 10.39 -2.06
C HIS A 92 14.90 11.79 -1.54
N SER A 93 13.82 12.42 -2.02
CA SER A 93 13.45 13.78 -1.58
C SER A 93 13.16 13.84 -0.08
N MET A 94 12.60 12.77 0.49
CA MET A 94 12.36 12.65 1.92
C MET A 94 13.69 12.69 2.71
N ILE A 95 14.63 11.79 2.41
CA ILE A 95 15.85 11.63 3.24
C ILE A 95 16.95 12.65 2.96
N THR A 96 16.88 13.37 1.83
CA THR A 96 17.74 14.53 1.55
C THR A 96 17.14 15.83 2.07
N ALA A 97 15.96 15.77 2.71
CA ALA A 97 15.20 16.92 3.18
C ALA A 97 14.87 17.94 2.08
N ASP A 98 14.65 17.46 0.84
CA ASP A 98 14.14 18.29 -0.26
C ASP A 98 12.62 18.48 -0.09
N ALA A 99 12.27 19.39 0.81
CA ALA A 99 10.89 19.65 1.20
C ALA A 99 10.00 20.10 0.03
N PRO A 100 10.44 20.96 -0.91
CA PRO A 100 9.65 21.29 -2.10
C PRO A 100 9.31 20.08 -2.96
N GLN A 101 10.30 19.23 -3.27
CA GLN A 101 10.07 18.04 -4.09
C GLN A 101 9.19 17.03 -3.33
N PHE A 102 9.50 16.74 -2.07
CA PHE A 102 8.74 15.81 -1.24
C PHE A 102 7.27 16.24 -1.13
N SER A 103 7.02 17.52 -0.77
CA SER A 103 5.68 18.11 -0.66
C SER A 103 4.88 18.01 -1.96
N SER A 104 5.54 18.17 -3.12
CA SER A 104 4.87 18.08 -4.43
C SER A 104 4.32 16.70 -4.77
N MET A 105 4.87 15.65 -4.15
CA MET A 105 4.47 14.26 -4.36
C MET A 105 3.48 13.76 -3.31
N LEU A 106 3.14 14.56 -2.30
CA LEU A 106 2.18 14.19 -1.27
C LEU A 106 0.73 14.39 -1.75
N SER A 107 -0.17 13.56 -1.22
CA SER A 107 -1.61 13.78 -1.29
C SER A 107 -1.97 15.15 -0.72
N SER A 108 -3.12 15.70 -1.13
CA SER A 108 -3.54 17.02 -0.62
C SER A 108 -3.66 17.05 0.91
N GLN A 109 -4.07 15.94 1.54
CA GLN A 109 -4.18 15.84 2.99
C GLN A 109 -2.80 15.80 3.64
N ASP A 110 -1.94 14.88 3.23
CA ASP A 110 -0.59 14.73 3.79
C ASP A 110 0.24 16.01 3.59
N ARG A 111 0.05 16.69 2.47
CA ARG A 111 0.72 17.97 2.19
C ARG A 111 0.31 19.06 3.19
N MET A 112 -0.96 19.13 3.58
CA MET A 112 -1.41 20.10 4.59
C MET A 112 -0.78 19.82 5.96
N GLU A 113 -0.68 18.56 6.35
CA GLU A 113 0.00 18.16 7.59
C GLU A 113 1.49 18.47 7.52
N PHE A 114 2.11 18.20 6.37
CA PHE A 114 3.52 18.45 6.12
C PHE A 114 3.89 19.94 6.20
N MET A 115 3.02 20.86 5.78
CA MET A 115 3.28 22.30 5.85
C MET A 115 3.65 22.77 7.26
N GLY A 116 2.99 22.24 8.30
CA GLY A 116 3.33 22.57 9.69
C GLY A 116 4.74 22.08 10.11
N LEU A 117 5.19 20.96 9.55
CA LEU A 117 6.53 20.42 9.79
C LEU A 117 7.63 21.20 9.04
N GLN A 118 7.27 21.84 7.93
CA GLN A 118 8.19 22.70 7.17
C GLN A 118 8.44 24.04 7.88
N GLU A 119 7.41 24.61 8.51
CA GLU A 119 7.52 25.91 9.21
C GLU A 119 8.43 25.86 10.45
N THR A 120 8.63 24.66 11.01
CA THR A 120 9.33 24.45 12.28
C THR A 120 10.71 23.79 12.13
N ASP A 121 11.21 23.61 10.90
CA ASP A 121 12.41 22.82 10.55
C ASP A 121 12.40 21.35 11.04
N MET A 122 11.33 20.91 11.72
CA MET A 122 11.19 19.57 12.29
C MET A 122 11.30 18.46 11.25
N PHE A 123 10.82 18.69 10.03
CA PHE A 123 10.99 17.71 8.95
C PHE A 123 12.45 17.41 8.69
N LYS A 124 13.27 18.45 8.53
CA LYS A 124 14.69 18.29 8.22
C LYS A 124 15.42 17.61 9.37
N GLU A 125 15.14 18.01 10.61
CA GLU A 125 15.73 17.38 11.79
C GLU A 125 15.37 15.90 11.89
N ALA A 126 14.11 15.53 11.64
CA ALA A 126 13.64 14.16 11.71
C ALA A 126 14.26 13.25 10.63
N VAL A 127 14.37 13.72 9.39
CA VAL A 127 14.81 12.87 8.27
C VAL A 127 16.33 12.79 8.10
N LEU A 128 17.10 13.77 8.62
CA LEU A 128 18.56 13.73 8.54
C LEU A 128 19.18 12.66 9.45
N ASP A 129 18.47 12.23 10.49
CA ASP A 129 18.92 11.13 11.34
C ASP A 129 18.76 9.74 10.68
N ILE A 130 18.01 9.64 9.58
CA ILE A 130 17.79 8.37 8.89
C ILE A 130 19.10 7.84 8.28
N GLY A 131 19.53 6.67 8.73
CA GLY A 131 20.73 5.97 8.25
C GLY A 131 20.45 5.06 7.06
N GLN A 132 19.27 4.44 7.01
CA GLN A 132 18.86 3.56 5.91
C GLN A 132 17.33 3.55 5.77
N VAL A 133 16.83 3.36 4.54
CA VAL A 133 15.41 3.12 4.25
C VAL A 133 15.29 1.86 3.41
N ASP A 134 14.75 0.80 4.02
CA ASP A 134 14.42 -0.44 3.33
C ASP A 134 12.99 -0.37 2.80
N LEU A 135 12.85 -0.58 1.50
CA LEU A 135 11.59 -0.45 0.78
C LEU A 135 11.07 -1.81 0.33
N GLN A 136 9.79 -2.06 0.60
CA GLN A 136 9.07 -3.22 0.07
C GLN A 136 7.80 -2.80 -0.66
N GLY A 137 7.76 -3.03 -1.97
CA GLY A 137 6.57 -2.85 -2.80
C GLY A 137 5.55 -3.96 -2.61
N GLY A 138 4.29 -3.65 -2.92
CA GLY A 138 3.17 -4.57 -2.90
C GLY A 138 1.90 -3.89 -3.40
N SER A 139 0.75 -4.39 -2.98
CA SER A 139 -0.55 -3.82 -3.35
C SER A 139 -1.48 -3.80 -2.16
N SER A 140 -2.33 -2.80 -2.09
CA SER A 140 -3.43 -2.74 -1.14
C SER A 140 -4.48 -3.81 -1.46
N PRO A 141 -5.41 -4.11 -0.52
CA PRO A 141 -6.55 -4.99 -0.77
C PRO A 141 -7.40 -4.56 -1.98
N ASP A 142 -7.43 -3.26 -2.28
CA ASP A 142 -8.15 -2.67 -3.42
C ASP A 142 -7.28 -2.59 -4.69
N TYR A 143 -6.17 -3.33 -4.74
CA TYR A 143 -5.23 -3.40 -5.85
C TYR A 143 -4.54 -2.07 -6.20
N GLN A 144 -4.50 -1.12 -5.26
CA GLN A 144 -3.70 0.09 -5.42
C GLN A 144 -2.23 -0.24 -5.13
N PRO A 145 -1.27 0.27 -5.91
CA PRO A 145 0.13 -0.01 -5.65
C PRO A 145 0.59 0.69 -4.36
N ALA A 146 1.42 0.00 -3.59
CA ALA A 146 1.80 0.43 -2.25
C ALA A 146 3.25 0.07 -1.94
N VAL A 147 3.85 0.82 -1.02
CA VAL A 147 5.23 0.62 -0.57
C VAL A 147 5.33 0.85 0.93
N VAL A 148 5.90 -0.13 1.63
CA VAL A 148 6.31 0.02 3.03
C VAL A 148 7.76 0.52 3.05
N ALA A 149 8.01 1.54 3.87
CA ALA A 149 9.35 1.99 4.20
C ALA A 149 9.66 1.68 5.66
N ILE A 150 10.72 0.94 5.91
CA ILE A 150 11.30 0.73 7.25
C ILE A 150 12.55 1.58 7.33
N MET A 151 12.58 2.51 8.27
CA MET A 151 13.65 3.50 8.42
C MET A 151 14.53 3.12 9.61
N THR A 152 15.82 2.98 9.39
CA THR A 152 16.80 2.79 10.49
C THR A 152 17.31 4.16 10.92
N MET A 153 17.09 4.54 12.17
CA MET A 153 17.59 5.79 12.74
C MET A 153 19.06 5.65 13.15
N GLN A 154 19.86 6.71 13.02
CA GLN A 154 21.28 6.69 13.42
C GLN A 154 21.45 6.98 14.92
N SER A 155 20.66 7.91 15.44
CA SER A 155 20.77 8.34 16.84
C SER A 155 20.10 7.38 17.82
N THR A 156 19.12 6.61 17.36
CA THR A 156 18.37 5.65 18.16
C THR A 156 18.46 4.24 17.59
N ASN A 157 18.17 3.24 18.41
CA ASN A 157 18.01 1.85 17.95
C ASN A 157 16.56 1.56 17.55
N ASP A 158 15.87 2.58 17.03
CA ASP A 158 14.47 2.50 16.61
C ASP A 158 14.36 2.30 15.10
N TYR A 159 13.26 1.67 14.71
CA TYR A 159 12.98 1.33 13.32
C TYR A 159 11.55 1.76 12.96
N PRO A 160 11.24 3.07 12.87
CA PRO A 160 9.91 3.48 12.45
C PRO A 160 9.60 2.96 11.05
N ALA A 161 8.34 2.57 10.83
CA ALA A 161 7.85 2.20 9.52
C ALA A 161 6.64 3.02 9.13
N GLN A 162 6.48 3.24 7.82
CA GLN A 162 5.35 3.94 7.23
C GLN A 162 4.97 3.26 5.91
N LEU A 163 3.67 2.97 5.75
CA LEU A 163 3.10 2.51 4.50
C LEU A 163 2.58 3.71 3.70
N TRP A 164 2.81 3.67 2.39
CA TRP A 164 2.30 4.63 1.42
C TRP A 164 1.59 3.90 0.29
N THR A 165 0.39 4.35 -0.09
CA THR A 165 -0.17 4.04 -1.41
C THR A 165 0.26 5.12 -2.39
N TYR A 166 0.34 4.78 -3.67
CA TYR A 166 0.75 5.77 -4.67
C TYR A 166 0.00 5.63 -5.99
N ASP A 167 -0.04 6.72 -6.74
CA ASP A 167 -0.54 6.79 -8.10
C ASP A 167 0.55 7.41 -8.98
N VAL A 168 0.93 6.69 -10.03
CA VAL A 168 1.84 7.16 -11.08
C VAL A 168 1.00 7.37 -12.33
N GLY A 169 0.30 8.51 -12.38
CA GLY A 169 -0.67 8.80 -13.43
C GLY A 169 -0.11 8.53 -14.83
N GLU A 170 -0.91 7.87 -15.67
CA GLU A 170 -0.49 7.34 -16.98
C GLU A 170 0.04 8.40 -17.96
N ASN A 171 -0.22 9.68 -17.72
CA ASN A 171 0.19 10.79 -18.58
C ASN A 171 0.78 11.96 -17.77
N THR A 172 2.08 11.91 -17.50
CA THR A 172 2.96 13.07 -17.15
C THR A 172 2.70 13.83 -15.84
N GLY A 173 1.84 13.32 -14.95
CA GLY A 173 1.68 13.89 -13.62
C GLY A 173 2.89 13.66 -12.71
N THR A 174 3.08 14.51 -11.70
CA THR A 174 3.93 14.18 -10.55
C THR A 174 3.24 13.04 -9.80
N PRO A 175 3.94 11.94 -9.45
CA PRO A 175 3.31 10.84 -8.74
C PRO A 175 2.78 11.34 -7.39
N THR A 176 1.64 10.82 -6.96
CA THR A 176 1.01 11.19 -5.68
C THR A 176 1.11 10.03 -4.72
N PHE A 177 1.62 10.29 -3.51
CA PHE A 177 1.76 9.35 -2.41
C PHE A 177 0.80 9.75 -1.29
N THR A 178 0.06 8.77 -0.78
CA THR A 178 -0.86 8.94 0.33
C THR A 178 -0.41 8.07 1.50
N SER A 179 -0.24 8.67 2.68
CA SER A 179 0.13 7.92 3.87
C SER A 179 -1.03 7.04 4.33
N ALA A 180 -0.74 5.79 4.70
CA ALA A 180 -1.70 4.94 5.38
C ALA A 180 -1.57 5.11 6.91
N PRO A 181 -2.66 4.94 7.68
CA PRO A 181 -2.56 4.89 9.13
C PRO A 181 -1.57 3.81 9.59
N THR A 182 -0.85 4.09 10.67
CA THR A 182 0.13 3.16 11.24
C THR A 182 -0.50 2.33 12.35
N PRO A 183 -0.63 1.00 12.19
CA PRO A 183 -1.18 0.11 13.21
C PRO A 183 -0.38 0.16 14.51
N LEU A 184 -1.04 -0.16 15.62
CA LEU A 184 -0.39 -0.25 16.92
C LEU A 184 0.59 -1.42 16.95
N SER A 185 1.82 -1.11 17.39
CA SER A 185 2.92 -2.09 17.47
C SER A 185 3.18 -2.78 16.13
N VAL A 186 3.05 -2.05 15.01
CA VAL A 186 3.24 -2.61 13.66
C VAL A 186 4.60 -3.28 13.53
N MET A 187 5.66 -2.69 14.08
CA MET A 187 7.03 -3.22 14.01
C MET A 187 7.20 -4.59 14.66
N ASP A 188 6.48 -4.88 15.74
CA ASP A 188 6.54 -6.18 16.42
C ASP A 188 5.90 -7.30 15.59
N LYS A 189 5.09 -6.92 14.60
CA LYS A 189 4.25 -7.83 13.81
C LYS A 189 4.65 -7.89 12.34
N LEU A 190 5.46 -6.95 11.86
CA LEU A 190 5.96 -6.96 10.49
C LEU A 190 6.87 -8.17 10.26
N THR A 191 6.57 -8.90 9.21
CA THR A 191 7.38 -10.00 8.71
C THR A 191 8.46 -9.50 7.76
N THR A 192 9.46 -10.33 7.47
CA THR A 192 10.51 -9.99 6.48
C THR A 192 10.01 -9.99 5.04
N THR A 193 8.84 -10.58 4.79
CA THR A 193 8.19 -10.72 3.48
C THR A 193 6.71 -10.36 3.61
N ALA A 194 6.10 -9.80 2.57
CA ALA A 194 4.67 -9.45 2.56
C ALA A 194 4.26 -8.46 3.67
N GLN A 195 5.08 -7.42 3.87
CA GLN A 195 4.84 -6.35 4.85
C GLN A 195 3.59 -5.56 4.52
N VAL A 196 3.32 -5.28 3.24
CA VAL A 196 2.09 -4.59 2.80
C VAL A 196 0.84 -5.37 3.23
N ASP A 197 0.79 -6.68 2.92
CA ASP A 197 -0.34 -7.54 3.31
C ASP A 197 -0.50 -7.60 4.83
N THR A 198 0.63 -7.73 5.55
CA THR A 198 0.64 -7.72 7.01
C THR A 198 0.10 -6.42 7.57
N TRP A 199 0.47 -5.28 6.99
CA TRP A 199 0.01 -3.96 7.41
C TRP A 199 -1.52 -3.84 7.29
N TYR A 200 -2.08 -4.19 6.14
CA TYR A 200 -3.51 -4.10 5.91
C TYR A 200 -4.32 -5.09 6.75
N ARG A 201 -3.79 -6.30 6.99
CA ARG A 201 -4.39 -7.24 7.94
C ARG A 201 -4.48 -6.64 9.35
N LEU A 202 -3.45 -5.94 9.81
CA LEU A 202 -3.46 -5.33 11.14
C LEU A 202 -4.45 -4.17 11.23
N LEU A 203 -4.59 -3.36 10.18
CA LEU A 203 -5.60 -2.31 10.12
C LEU A 203 -7.02 -2.89 10.18
N ASP A 204 -7.30 -3.96 9.44
CA ASP A 204 -8.59 -4.63 9.44
C ASP A 204 -8.93 -5.22 10.83
N GLU A 205 -7.95 -5.85 11.48
CA GLU A 205 -8.10 -6.37 12.85
C GLU A 205 -8.35 -5.27 13.87
N GLU A 206 -7.71 -4.11 13.74
CA GLU A 206 -7.93 -2.95 14.62
C GLU A 206 -9.30 -2.33 14.40
N MET A 207 -9.72 -2.15 13.16
CA MET A 207 -11.05 -1.67 12.80
C MET A 207 -12.13 -2.60 13.34
N THR A 208 -11.98 -3.92 13.16
CA THR A 208 -12.92 -4.91 13.68
C THR A 208 -13.04 -4.86 15.20
N ARG A 209 -11.91 -4.69 15.93
CA ARG A 209 -11.93 -4.52 17.40
C ARG A 209 -12.62 -3.23 17.83
N ALA A 210 -12.39 -2.13 17.12
CA ALA A 210 -13.04 -0.85 17.42
C ALA A 210 -14.56 -0.95 17.24
N MET A 211 -15.02 -1.53 16.13
CA MET A 211 -16.45 -1.74 15.86
C MET A 211 -17.10 -2.66 16.90
N ALA A 212 -16.43 -3.73 17.33
CA ALA A 212 -16.94 -4.61 18.37
C ALA A 212 -17.08 -3.90 19.73
N LEU A 213 -16.19 -2.96 20.05
CA LEU A 213 -16.29 -2.19 21.30
C LEU A 213 -17.52 -1.27 21.29
N ASP A 214 -17.80 -0.62 20.16
CA ASP A 214 -18.97 0.26 20.02
C ASP A 214 -20.29 -0.52 20.23
N GLU A 215 -20.40 -1.73 19.69
CA GLU A 215 -21.56 -2.62 19.93
C GLU A 215 -21.73 -2.99 21.41
N THR A 216 -20.63 -3.24 22.13
CA THR A 216 -20.71 -3.59 23.56
C THR A 216 -21.13 -2.43 24.46
N ILE A 217 -20.79 -1.18 24.11
CA ILE A 217 -21.18 0.01 24.89
C ILE A 217 -22.66 0.33 24.67
N GLU A 218 -23.17 0.15 23.44
CA GLU A 218 -24.60 0.33 23.14
C GLU A 218 -25.46 -0.64 23.98
N SER A 219 -24.96 -1.86 24.24
CA SER A 219 -25.65 -2.86 25.09
C SER A 219 -25.65 -2.54 26.60
N LEU A 220 -24.75 -1.68 27.09
CA LEU A 220 -24.68 -1.27 28.50
C LEU A 220 -25.54 -0.03 28.81
N THR A 221 -26.13 0.60 27.79
CA THR A 221 -26.89 1.85 27.94
C THR A 221 -28.42 1.62 28.01
N MET A 222 -28.88 0.37 28.14
CA MET A 222 -30.29 0.05 28.39
C MET A 222 -30.47 -0.73 29.69
N ASP A 223 -30.69 0.01 30.79
CA ASP A 223 -31.89 -0.07 31.65
C ASP A 223 -31.57 0.55 33.03
N LEU A 224 -31.81 1.86 33.15
CA LEU A 224 -31.92 2.55 34.45
C LEU A 224 -33.33 3.10 34.62
N SER A 225 -34.33 2.38 34.13
CA SER A 225 -35.73 2.77 34.26
C SER A 225 -36.60 1.57 34.57
N GLN A 226 -36.30 0.88 35.68
CA GLN A 226 -37.31 0.08 36.35
C GLN A 226 -37.16 0.09 37.87
N ASP A 227 -38.32 0.26 38.51
CA ASP A 227 -38.66 0.25 39.95
C ASP A 227 -38.52 1.60 40.70
N GLY A 228 -39.58 2.27 41.16
CA GLY A 228 -41.02 1.98 41.20
C GLY A 228 -41.74 3.13 41.92
N ASP A 229 -42.99 3.41 41.51
CA ASP A 229 -43.88 4.38 42.18
C ASP A 229 -44.29 3.87 43.58
N THR A 230 -44.04 4.66 44.64
CA THR A 230 -44.99 4.79 45.76
C THR A 230 -44.71 6.02 46.64
N SER A 231 -45.74 6.84 46.83
CA SER A 231 -45.79 8.00 47.73
C SER A 231 -45.66 7.65 49.22
N ALA A 232 -45.04 8.55 50.00
CA ALA A 232 -45.41 9.05 51.34
C ALA A 232 -44.27 9.08 52.40
N SER A 233 -43.90 10.31 52.79
CA SER A 233 -43.51 10.83 54.12
C SER A 233 -42.81 9.94 55.18
N GLY A 234 -41.65 10.40 55.68
CA GLY A 234 -41.18 10.13 57.04
C GLY A 234 -39.66 10.19 57.26
N ALA A 235 -39.17 11.24 57.92
CA ALA A 235 -37.90 11.26 58.68
C ALA A 235 -38.19 10.75 60.12
N PRO A 236 -37.22 10.33 61.00
CA PRO A 236 -35.84 10.84 61.13
C PRO A 236 -34.70 9.88 61.59
N ASP A 237 -33.49 10.45 61.59
CA ASP A 237 -32.30 10.30 62.48
C ASP A 237 -31.26 9.15 62.40
N ALA A 238 -30.00 9.57 62.10
CA ALA A 238 -28.68 9.27 62.72
C ALA A 238 -27.54 8.97 61.71
N PRO A 239 -26.22 9.11 62.04
CA PRO A 239 -25.43 10.17 62.69
C PRO A 239 -24.28 10.69 61.75
N PRO A 240 -23.42 11.67 62.15
CA PRO A 240 -22.52 12.35 61.21
C PRO A 240 -21.12 11.71 61.12
N SER A 241 -20.52 11.63 59.93
CA SER A 241 -19.05 11.67 59.77
C SER A 241 -18.55 11.89 58.33
N ARG A 242 -17.75 12.95 58.21
CA ARG A 242 -16.62 13.21 57.29
C ARG A 242 -16.84 13.08 55.77
N GLY A 243 -16.96 14.24 55.12
CA GLY A 243 -16.72 14.40 53.67
C GLY A 243 -15.23 14.32 53.30
N PRO A 244 -14.94 14.22 51.99
CA PRO A 244 -14.10 15.24 51.36
C PRO A 244 -14.55 15.69 49.96
N ALA A 245 -14.10 16.89 49.60
CA ALA A 245 -14.00 17.51 48.27
C ALA A 245 -15.29 17.83 47.51
N GLY A 246 -15.69 19.11 47.54
CA GLY A 246 -16.72 19.67 46.68
C GLY A 246 -16.29 19.78 45.20
N PRO A 247 -17.24 20.00 44.30
CA PRO A 247 -17.01 20.06 42.87
C PRO A 247 -16.29 21.35 42.45
N VAL A 248 -15.32 21.20 41.55
CA VAL A 248 -14.63 22.30 40.86
C VAL A 248 -15.64 23.08 40.02
N THR A 249 -15.83 24.35 40.33
CA THR A 249 -16.57 25.30 39.48
C THR A 249 -15.77 25.59 38.21
N VAL A 250 -16.30 25.16 37.06
CA VAL A 250 -15.83 25.58 35.73
C VAL A 250 -16.42 26.96 35.43
N PRO A 251 -15.63 27.99 35.05
CA PRO A 251 -16.17 29.29 34.65
C PRO A 251 -16.89 29.20 33.30
N ASP A 252 -18.12 29.72 33.30
CA ASP A 252 -19.04 29.87 32.18
C ASP A 252 -18.41 30.71 31.05
N ARG A 253 -17.99 30.06 29.95
CA ARG A 253 -17.56 30.74 28.71
C ARG A 253 -18.76 30.86 27.77
N LYS A 254 -19.30 32.07 27.71
CA LYS A 254 -20.31 32.50 26.73
C LYS A 254 -19.82 32.24 25.30
N PRO A 255 -20.64 31.66 24.39
CA PRO A 255 -20.25 31.41 23.02
C PRO A 255 -20.00 32.72 22.26
N ALA A 256 -18.86 32.81 21.58
CA ALA A 256 -18.52 33.92 20.71
C ALA A 256 -19.39 33.90 19.45
N SER A 257 -20.02 35.04 19.13
CA SER A 257 -20.79 35.21 17.90
C SER A 257 -19.89 35.13 16.67
N PRO A 258 -20.37 34.59 15.53
CA PRO A 258 -19.59 34.48 14.31
C PRO A 258 -19.28 35.85 13.68
N PRO A 259 -18.13 36.00 12.97
CA PRO A 259 -17.76 37.25 12.33
C PRO A 259 -18.71 37.61 11.18
N LYS A 260 -19.08 38.90 11.11
CA LYS A 260 -19.88 39.45 10.01
C LYS A 260 -18.99 39.68 8.79
N PHE A 261 -19.37 39.08 7.66
CA PHE A 261 -18.83 39.37 6.34
C PHE A 261 -19.14 40.83 5.93
N VAL A 262 -18.13 41.58 5.51
CA VAL A 262 -18.29 42.91 4.89
C VAL A 262 -17.84 42.80 3.43
N PRO A 263 -18.73 42.97 2.44
CA PRO A 263 -18.35 42.96 1.04
C PRO A 263 -17.80 44.33 0.63
N GLY A 264 -16.62 44.31 -0.01
CA GLY A 264 -16.12 45.39 -0.86
C GLY A 264 -15.24 46.42 -0.16
N SER A 265 -13.93 46.33 -0.41
CA SER A 265 -13.04 47.48 -0.50
C SER A 265 -11.91 47.09 -1.46
N SER A 266 -11.79 47.91 -2.51
CA SER A 266 -10.90 47.77 -3.67
C SER A 266 -9.41 47.71 -3.33
#